data_AF-A0A7C9J4G3-F1
#
_entry.id   AF-A0A7C9J4G3-F1
#
_cell.length_a   1.000
_cell.length_b   1.000
_cell.length_c   1.000
_cell.angle_alpha   90.00
_cell.angle_beta   90.00
_cell.angle_gamma   90.00
#
_symmetry.space_group_name_H-M   'P 1'
#
loop_
_entity.id
_entity.type
_entity.pdbx_description
1 polymer ?
#
loop_
_entity_poly.entity_id
_entity_poly.type
_entity_poly.pdbx_seq_one_letter_code
_entity_poly.pdbx_strand_id
1 'polypeptide(L)'
;MAAPVIKALVEAGQVRATGTAYNGARELGINDLAGMCDVVLALTSADFYKSMTTHADHRIWQDVYHARTASGDEVYLKLTVIDDVLIVSFKEL
;
A
#
# COMPACT_ATOMS: atom_id res chain seq x y z
N MET A 1 -7.39 8.84 -2.32
CA MET A 1 -7.21 9.40 -0.96
C MET A 1 -5.99 10.33 -0.98
N ALA A 2 -5.84 11.22 0.01
CA ALA A 2 -4.69 12.13 0.03
C ALA A 2 -3.49 11.44 0.70
N ALA A 3 -2.31 11.51 0.08
CA ALA A 3 -1.07 10.95 0.63
C ALA A 3 -0.78 11.33 2.10
N PRO A 4 -1.08 12.57 2.59
CA PRO A 4 -0.92 12.91 4.00
C PRO A 4 -1.75 12.06 4.96
N VAL A 5 -2.99 11.70 4.58
CA VAL A 5 -3.87 10.86 5.43
C VAL A 5 -3.29 9.45 5.56
N ILE A 6 -2.81 8.90 4.45
CA ILE A 6 -2.18 7.57 4.42
C ILE A 6 -0.97 7.54 5.36
N LYS A 7 -0.09 8.54 5.28
CA LYS A 7 1.11 8.61 6.14
C LYS A 7 0.74 8.77 7.62
N ALA A 8 -0.26 9.59 7.95
CA ALA A 8 -0.74 9.73 9.32
C ALA A 8 -1.28 8.40 9.91
N LEU A 9 -2.00 7.60 9.11
CA LEU A 9 -2.46 6.28 9.54
C LEU A 9 -1.31 5.30 9.81
N VAL A 10 -0.25 5.38 9.00
CA VAL A 10 0.97 4.58 9.22
C VAL A 10 1.66 4.98 10.53
N GLU A 11 1.85 6.28 10.75
CA GLU A 11 2.46 6.82 11.98
C GLU A 11 1.64 6.49 13.24
N ALA A 12 0.31 6.44 13.11
CA ALA A 12 -0.60 6.02 14.19
C ALA A 12 -0.63 4.50 14.43
N GLY A 13 0.08 3.70 13.62
CA GLY A 13 0.06 2.24 13.70
C GLY A 13 -1.26 1.61 13.25
N GLN A 14 -2.10 2.37 12.54
CA GLN A 14 -3.42 1.93 12.04
C GLN A 14 -3.27 1.25 10.68
N VAL A 15 -2.43 0.21 10.62
CA VAL A 15 -2.11 -0.51 9.38
C VAL A 15 -2.39 -1.99 9.53
N ARG A 16 -3.00 -2.59 8.51
CA ARG A 16 -3.15 -4.04 8.38
C ARG A 16 -2.73 -4.50 6.99
N ALA A 17 -2.26 -5.72 6.94
CA ALA A 17 -1.93 -6.44 5.71
C ALA A 17 -2.60 -7.81 5.75
N THR A 18 -3.09 -8.26 4.60
CA THR A 18 -3.60 -9.63 4.45
C THR A 18 -2.44 -10.62 4.30
N GLY A 19 -2.70 -11.92 4.49
CA GLY A 19 -1.67 -12.94 4.27
C GLY A 19 -1.09 -12.93 2.85
N THR A 20 -1.93 -12.65 1.84
CA THR A 20 -1.48 -12.49 0.44
C THR A 20 -0.62 -11.25 0.24
N ALA A 21 -0.91 -10.15 0.94
CA ALA A 21 -0.07 -8.96 0.91
C ALA A 21 1.30 -9.22 1.54
N TYR A 22 1.37 -10.00 2.63
CA TYR A 22 2.66 -10.44 3.20
C TYR A 22 3.42 -11.34 2.24
N ASN A 23 2.75 -12.26 1.52
CA ASN A 23 3.43 -13.11 0.55
C ASN A 23 4.08 -12.27 -0.56
N GLY A 24 3.33 -11.34 -1.17
CA GLY A 24 3.89 -10.44 -2.18
C GLY A 24 4.98 -9.52 -1.63
N ALA A 25 4.86 -9.04 -0.39
CA ALA A 25 5.92 -8.27 0.26
C ALA A 25 7.21 -9.09 0.44
N ARG A 26 7.09 -10.37 0.83
CA ARG A 26 8.23 -11.26 1.05
C ARG A 26 8.98 -11.61 -0.23
N GLU A 27 8.27 -11.73 -1.35
CA GLU A 27 8.89 -11.89 -2.68
C GLU A 27 9.79 -10.70 -3.05
N LEU A 28 9.50 -9.53 -2.47
CA LEU A 28 10.26 -8.30 -2.64
C LEU A 28 11.30 -8.07 -1.53
N GLY A 29 11.52 -9.08 -0.67
CA GLY A 29 12.47 -9.01 0.45
C GLY A 29 11.95 -8.28 1.69
N ILE A 30 10.65 -7.94 1.76
CA ILE A 30 10.01 -7.26 2.89
C ILE A 30 9.38 -8.31 3.80
N ASN A 31 9.95 -8.48 5.01
CA ASN A 31 9.65 -9.64 5.85
C ASN A 31 8.60 -9.38 6.95
N ASP A 32 8.29 -8.12 7.23
CA ASP A 32 7.38 -7.72 8.30
C ASP A 32 6.55 -6.48 7.92
N LEU A 33 5.59 -6.14 8.81
CA LEU A 33 4.70 -5.00 8.61
C LEU A 33 5.46 -3.67 8.63
N ALA A 34 6.56 -3.58 9.40
CA ALA A 34 7.35 -2.36 9.50
C ALA A 34 7.98 -2.02 8.15
N GLY A 35 8.59 -3.00 7.47
CA GLY A 35 9.13 -2.79 6.13
C GLY A 35 8.05 -2.47 5.09
N MET A 36 6.83 -3.01 5.22
CA MET A 36 5.70 -2.61 4.36
C MET A 36 5.31 -1.15 4.60
N CYS A 37 5.30 -0.70 5.86
CA CYS A 37 5.05 0.68 6.25
C CYS A 37 6.15 1.62 5.71
N ASP A 38 7.41 1.22 5.75
CA ASP A 38 8.52 2.01 5.21
C ASP A 38 8.34 2.29 3.70
N VAL A 39 7.89 1.30 2.93
CA VAL A 39 7.55 1.49 1.52
C VAL A 39 6.44 2.52 1.35
N VAL A 40 5.39 2.45 2.16
CA VAL A 40 4.28 3.42 2.12
C VAL A 40 4.75 4.83 2.49
N LEU A 41 5.60 4.97 3.50
CA LEU A 41 6.14 6.26 3.93
C LEU A 41 7.08 6.88 2.89
N ALA A 42 7.80 6.05 2.13
CA ALA A 42 8.68 6.47 1.03
C ALA A 42 7.92 6.98 -0.21
N LEU A 43 6.63 6.66 -0.36
CA LEU A 43 5.83 7.11 -1.49
C LEU A 43 5.78 8.63 -1.61
N THR A 44 5.85 9.09 -2.85
CA THR A 44 5.69 10.47 -3.28
C THR A 44 4.45 10.61 -4.15
N SER A 45 4.08 11.85 -4.47
CA SER A 45 2.99 12.10 -5.42
C SER A 45 3.30 11.64 -6.84
N ALA A 46 4.59 11.48 -7.20
CA ALA A 46 5.00 11.00 -8.52
C ALA A 46 4.74 9.50 -8.70
N ASP A 47 4.67 8.76 -7.60
CA ASP A 47 4.41 7.32 -7.61
C ASP A 47 2.91 7.01 -7.78
N PHE A 48 2.03 8.01 -7.66
CA PHE A 48 0.60 7.82 -7.81
C PHE A 48 0.24 7.48 -9.26
N TYR A 49 -0.42 6.35 -9.46
CA TYR A 49 -0.89 5.93 -10.78
C TYR A 49 -2.35 6.29 -10.99
N LYS A 50 -3.25 5.76 -10.14
CA LYS A 50 -4.69 6.01 -10.24
C LYS A 50 -5.43 5.64 -8.96
N SER A 51 -6.62 6.20 -8.78
CA SER A 51 -7.61 5.70 -7.83
C SER A 51 -8.63 4.84 -8.57
N MET A 52 -9.03 3.72 -7.98
CA MET A 52 -10.06 2.85 -8.54
C MET A 52 -10.94 2.28 -7.43
N THR A 53 -12.18 1.94 -7.76
CA THR A 53 -13.05 1.23 -6.82
C THR A 53 -12.84 -0.28 -6.92
N THR A 54 -13.24 -1.04 -5.91
CA THR A 54 -13.29 -2.50 -6.02
C THR A 54 -14.53 -2.94 -6.82
N HIS A 55 -14.50 -4.15 -7.38
CA HIS A 55 -15.68 -4.75 -8.01
C HIS A 55 -16.73 -5.19 -6.99
N ALA A 56 -16.29 -5.60 -5.79
CA ALA A 56 -17.18 -6.09 -4.75
C ALA A 56 -17.97 -4.95 -4.08
N ASP A 57 -17.36 -3.78 -3.96
CA ASP A 57 -18.00 -2.57 -3.44
C ASP A 57 -17.40 -1.31 -4.10
N HIS A 58 -18.26 -0.59 -4.84
CA HIS A 58 -17.92 0.65 -5.52
C HIS A 58 -17.75 1.85 -4.58
N ARG A 59 -18.09 1.71 -3.30
CA ARG A 59 -17.86 2.74 -2.27
C ARG A 59 -16.44 2.66 -1.70
N ILE A 60 -15.78 1.52 -1.85
CA ILE A 60 -14.42 1.30 -1.39
C ILE A 60 -13.45 1.74 -2.49
N TRP A 61 -12.69 2.78 -2.17
CA TRP A 61 -11.65 3.33 -3.04
C TRP A 61 -10.28 2.76 -2.69
N GLN A 62 -9.55 2.37 -3.71
CA GLN A 62 -8.16 1.95 -3.65
C GLN A 62 -7.31 2.93 -4.44
N ASP A 63 -6.27 3.46 -3.81
CA ASP A 63 -5.22 4.16 -4.53
C ASP A 63 -4.16 3.16 -4.98
N VAL A 64 -3.73 3.28 -6.22
CA VAL A 64 -2.71 2.44 -6.82
C VAL A 64 -1.48 3.29 -7.07
N TYR A 65 -0.33 2.80 -6.60
CA TYR A 65 0.96 3.43 -6.77
C TYR A 65 1.91 2.50 -7.51
N HIS A 66 2.79 3.07 -8.33
CA HIS A 66 3.99 2.41 -8.85
C HIS A 66 5.10 2.68 -7.86
N ALA A 67 5.34 1.75 -6.95
CA ALA A 67 6.42 1.88 -5.98
C ALA A 67 7.68 1.22 -6.54
N ARG A 68 8.84 1.77 -6.15
CA ARG A 68 10.13 1.12 -6.35
C ARG A 68 10.65 0.63 -5.01
N THR A 69 10.99 -0.65 -4.93
CA THR A 69 11.56 -1.24 -3.71
C THR A 69 13.03 -0.82 -3.56
N ALA A 70 13.61 -1.01 -2.37
CA ALA A 70 15.04 -0.78 -2.14
C ALA A 70 15.92 -1.64 -3.06
N SER A 71 15.41 -2.80 -3.49
CA SER A 71 16.04 -3.74 -4.42
C SER A 71 16.00 -3.25 -5.88
N GLY A 72 15.20 -2.24 -6.19
CA GLY A 72 15.01 -1.69 -7.54
C GLY A 72 13.81 -2.27 -8.30
N ASP A 73 13.05 -3.18 -7.70
CA ASP A 73 11.87 -3.78 -8.33
C ASP A 73 10.73 -2.77 -8.42
N GLU A 74 10.02 -2.76 -9.55
CA GLU A 74 8.81 -1.97 -9.75
C GLU A 74 7.58 -2.79 -9.38
N VAL A 75 6.74 -2.24 -8.50
CA VAL A 75 5.61 -2.98 -7.94
C VAL A 75 4.36 -2.12 -7.90
N TYR A 76 3.21 -2.78 -8.09
CA TYR A 76 1.92 -2.16 -7.87
C TYR A 76 1.57 -2.27 -6.40
N LEU A 77 1.51 -1.11 -5.73
CA LEU A 77 1.01 -1.02 -4.37
C LEU A 77 -0.43 -0.52 -4.38
N LYS A 78 -1.33 -1.27 -3.74
CA LYS A 78 -2.72 -0.87 -3.54
C LYS A 78 -2.96 -0.51 -2.09
N LEU A 79 -3.50 0.68 -1.87
CA LEU A 79 -3.80 1.23 -0.56
C LEU A 79 -5.30 1.49 -0.45
N THR A 80 -5.92 0.92 0.57
CA THR A 80 -7.35 1.11 0.86
C THR A 80 -7.50 1.55 2.31
N VAL A 81 -8.32 2.56 2.60
CA VAL A 81 -8.67 2.89 3.99
C VAL A 81 -10.08 2.38 4.26
N ILE A 82 -10.22 1.54 5.30
CA ILE A 82 -11.50 0.99 5.76
C ILE A 82 -11.55 1.20 7.27
N ASP A 83 -12.60 1.86 7.76
CA ASP A 83 -12.79 2.15 9.19
C ASP A 83 -11.53 2.75 9.87
N ASP A 84 -10.94 3.76 9.22
CA ASP A 84 -9.69 4.42 9.64
C ASP A 84 -8.47 3.49 9.79
N VAL A 85 -8.49 2.34 9.11
CA VAL A 85 -7.36 1.42 9.02
C VAL A 85 -6.86 1.34 7.59
N LEU A 86 -5.56 1.54 7.40
CA LEU A 86 -4.89 1.37 6.12
C LEU A 86 -4.68 -0.13 5.84
N ILE A 87 -5.21 -0.59 4.71
CA ILE A 87 -4.99 -1.92 4.17
C ILE A 87 -3.98 -1.83 3.02
N VAL A 88 -2.87 -2.56 3.16
CA VAL A 88 -1.78 -2.61 2.17
C VAL A 88 -1.86 -3.90 1.36
N SER A 89 -1.65 -3.81 0.04
CA SER A 89 -1.52 -4.97 -0.83
C SER A 89 -0.46 -4.76 -1.90
N PHE A 90 0.45 -5.73 -2.02
CA PHE A 90 1.43 -5.81 -3.09
C PHE A 90 0.87 -6.66 -4.21
N LYS A 91 1.08 -6.22 -5.46
CA LYS A 91 0.75 -7.00 -6.64
C LYS A 91 1.95 -7.00 -7.58
N GLU A 92 2.36 -8.22 -7.94
CA GLU A 92 3.36 -8.48 -8.96
C GLU A 92 2.90 -7.87 -10.31
N LEU A 93 3.88 -7.45 -11.10
CA LEU A 93 3.69 -6.87 -12.42
C LEU A 93 3.41 -7.94 -13.48
#